data_AF-A0A232FL36-F1
#
_entry.id   AF-A0A232FL36-F1
#
_cell.length_a   1.000
_cell.length_b   1.000
_cell.length_c   1.000
_cell.angle_alpha   90.00
_cell.angle_beta   90.00
_cell.angle_gamma   90.00
#
_symmetry.space_group_name_H-M   'P 1'
#
loop_
_entity.id
_entity.type
_entity.pdbx_description
1 polymer ?
#
loop_
_entity_poly.entity_id
_entity_poly.type
_entity_poly.pdbx_seq_one_letter_code
_entity_poly.pdbx_strand_id
1 'polypeptide(L)' 'MPTESDDSSKSVALALQRVFHELQFCDKPVGTKKLTKSFGWETLDSFMQHDVQEFLRVVINSKIHNI' A
#
# COMPACT_ATOMS: atom_id res chain seq x y z
N MET A 1 -13.46 4.44 -2.22
CA MET A 1 -12.43 5.41 -2.66
C MET A 1 -12.38 5.34 -4.17
N PRO A 2 -12.70 6.43 -4.89
CA PRO A 2 -12.48 6.50 -6.32
C PRO A 2 -10.97 6.61 -6.57
N THR A 3 -10.40 5.61 -7.24
CA THR A 3 -8.96 5.49 -7.57
C THR A 3 -8.75 5.35 -9.08
N GLU A 4 -9.78 5.64 -9.87
CA GLU A 4 -9.83 5.44 -11.32
C GLU A 4 -8.83 6.35 -12.07
N SER A 5 -8.50 7.50 -11.48
CA SER A 5 -7.56 8.49 -12.01
C SER A 5 -6.16 8.40 -11.41
N ASP A 6 -5.93 7.47 -10.49
CA ASP A 6 -4.69 7.39 -9.72
C ASP A 6 -3.56 6.72 -10.51
N ASP A 7 -2.34 7.25 -10.37
CA ASP A 7 -1.15 6.57 -10.88
C ASP A 7 -0.96 5.25 -10.14
N SER A 8 -1.07 4.15 -10.89
CA SER A 8 -1.06 2.80 -10.34
C SER A 8 0.24 2.38 -9.66
N SER A 9 1.31 3.15 -9.87
CA SER A 9 2.63 2.92 -9.27
C SER A 9 2.90 3.76 -8.02
N LYS A 10 2.09 4.80 -7.76
CA LYS A 10 2.28 5.77 -6.68
C LYS A 10 1.11 5.84 -5.70
N SER A 11 -0.08 5.37 -6.09
CA SER A 11 -1.25 5.41 -5.22
C SER A 11 -1.25 4.28 -4.20
N VAL A 12 -1.06 4.66 -2.93
CA VAL A 12 -1.23 3.80 -1.75
C VAL A 12 -2.63 3.23 -1.69
N ALA A 13 -3.65 4.06 -1.96
CA ALA A 13 -5.05 3.65 -1.90
C ALA A 13 -5.36 2.54 -2.91
N LEU A 14 -4.88 2.70 -4.15
CA LEU A 14 -5.07 1.69 -5.20
C LEU A 14 -4.27 0.41 -4.90
N ALA A 15 -3.04 0.54 -4.40
CA ALA A 15 -2.23 -0.61 -4.02
C ALA A 15 -2.89 -1.42 -2.89
N LEU A 16 -3.49 -0.75 -1.91
CA LEU A 16 -4.20 -1.39 -0.81
C LEU A 16 -5.50 -2.07 -1.27
N GLN A 17 -6.27 -1.41 -2.15
CA GLN A 17 -7.46 -2.01 -2.76
C GLN A 17 -7.13 -3.32 -3.50
N ARG A 18 -6.02 -3.34 -4.25
CA ARG A 18 -5.55 -4.55 -4.94
C ARG A 18 -5.16 -5.65 -3.97
N VAL A 19 -4.45 -5.33 -2.88
CA VAL A 19 -4.10 -6.32 -1.85
C VAL A 19 -5.35 -6.92 -1.21
N PHE A 20 -6.34 -6.12 -0.83
CA PHE A 20 -7.58 -6.63 -0.25
C PHE A 20 -8.40 -7.46 -1.24
N HIS A 21 -8.46 -7.04 -2.50
CA HIS A 21 -9.10 -7.83 -3.54
C HIS A 21 -8.42 -9.19 -3.73
N GLU A 22 -7.09 -9.23 -3.87
CA GLU A 22 -6.35 -10.49 -4.00
C GLU A 22 -6.52 -11.38 -2.76
N LEU A 23 -6.54 -10.81 -1.55
CA LEU A 23 -6.79 -11.58 -0.32
C LEU A 23 -8.21 -12.15 -0.25
N GLN A 24 -9.20 -11.47 -0.84
CA GLN A 24 -10.59 -11.90 -0.81
C GLN A 24 -10.90 -12.98 -1.86
N PHE A 25 -10.21 -12.97 -3.00
CA PHE A 25 -10.59 -13.78 -4.17
C PHE A 25 -9.52 -14.76 -4.64
N CYS A 26 -8.30 -14.73 -4.10
CA CYS A 26 -7.20 -15.57 -4.54
C CYS A 26 -6.72 -16.49 -3.42
N ASP A 27 -6.57 -17.78 -3.73
CA ASP A 27 -6.04 -18.78 -2.78
C ASP A 27 -4.50 -18.82 -2.72
N LYS A 28 -3.83 -17.89 -3.41
CA LYS A 28 -2.36 -17.79 -3.44
C LYS A 28 -1.88 -16.68 -2.52
N PRO A 29 -0.66 -16.80 -1.97
CA PRO A 29 -0.05 -15.73 -1.19
C PRO A 29 -0.02 -14.41 -1.98
N VAL A 30 -0.54 -13.34 -1.36
CA VAL A 30 -0.65 -12.01 -1.98
C VAL A 30 0.68 -11.28 -1.91
N GLY A 31 1.15 -10.77 -3.06
CA GLY A 31 2.41 -10.05 -3.15
C GLY A 31 2.26 -8.57 -2.79
N THR A 32 2.99 -8.08 -1.79
CA THR A 32 2.89 -6.70 -1.31
C THR A 32 3.91 -5.72 -1.93
N LYS A 33 4.69 -6.14 -2.94
CA LYS A 33 5.74 -5.30 -3.57
C LYS A 33 5.21 -3.98 -4.14
N LYS A 34 3.99 -3.98 -4.69
CA LYS A 34 3.36 -2.76 -5.22
C LYS A 34 2.95 -1.81 -4.09
N LEU A 35 2.55 -2.36 -2.94
CA LEU A 35 2.19 -1.59 -1.76
C LEU A 35 3.43 -0.95 -1.13
N THR A 36 4.52 -1.69 -0.93
CA THR A 36 5.77 -1.12 -0.39
C THR A 36 6.35 -0.04 -1.30
N LYS A 37 6.32 -0.26 -2.62
CA LYS A 37 6.72 0.75 -3.60
C LYS A 37 5.84 2.01 -3.56
N SER A 38 4.54 1.88 -3.30
CA SER A 38 3.65 3.03 -3.18
C SER A 38 3.96 3.93 -1.97
N PHE A 39 4.66 3.41 -0.96
CA PHE A 39 5.19 4.20 0.15
C PHE A 39 6.54 4.87 -0.16
N GLY A 40 7.11 4.62 -1.34
CA GLY A 40 8.46 5.08 -1.69
C GLY A 40 9.58 4.25 -1.05
N TRP A 41 9.27 3.09 -0.47
CA TRP A 41 10.28 2.19 0.08
C TRP A 41 10.95 1.41 -1.05
N GLU A 42 12.28 1.51 -1.15
CA GLU A 42 13.07 0.70 -2.07
C GLU A 42 13.36 -0.69 -1.48
N THR A 43 13.94 -1.57 -2.29
CA THR A 43 14.23 -2.96 -1.89
C THR A 43 15.12 -3.03 -0.64
N LEU A 44 15.97 -2.03 -0.41
CA LEU A 44 16.83 -1.92 0.77
C LEU A 44 16.05 -1.53 2.03
N ASP A 45 15.08 -0.61 1.93
CA ASP A 45 14.23 -0.20 3.05
C ASP A 45 13.27 -1.31 3.48
N SER A 46 12.94 -2.22 2.55
CA SER A 46 12.10 -3.40 2.83
C SER A 46 12.74 -4.40 3.81
N PHE A 47 14.05 -4.30 4.05
CA PHE A 47 14.76 -5.10 5.06
C PHE A 47 14.92 -4.37 6.39
N MET A 48 14.59 -3.08 6.46
CA MET A 48 14.56 -2.34 7.71
C MET A 48 13.28 -2.68 8.47
N GLN A 49 13.42 -3.04 9.76
CA GLN A 49 12.26 -3.29 10.63
C GLN A 49 11.57 -1.95 10.92
N HIS A 50 10.53 -1.62 10.15
CA HIS A 50 9.64 -0.52 10.48
C HIS A 50 8.71 -0.93 11.63
N ASP A 51 8.48 -0.01 12.57
CA ASP A 51 7.49 -0.20 13.62
C ASP A 51 6.09 -0.32 12.97
N VAL A 52 5.27 -1.27 13.45
CA VAL A 52 3.87 -1.44 13.01
C VAL A 52 3.08 -0.14 13.14
N GLN A 53 3.44 0.70 14.12
CA GLN A 53 2.85 2.02 14.32
C GLN A 53 3.15 2.99 13.15
N GLU A 54 4.35 2.94 12.57
CA GLU A 54 4.74 3.78 11.45
C GLU A 54 4.01 3.37 10.17
N PHE A 55 3.89 2.06 9.91
CA PHE A 55 3.09 1.54 8.81
C PHE A 55 1.62 1.97 8.91
N LEU A 56 1.01 1.83 10.10
CA LEU A 56 -0.36 2.27 10.33
C LEU A 56 -0.53 3.77 10.13
N ARG A 57 0.46 4.58 10.56
CA ARG A 57 0.44 6.03 10.35
C ARG A 57 0.45 6.38 8.86
N VAL A 58 1.24 5.72 8.04
CA VAL A 58 1.28 5.98 6.59
C VAL A 58 -0.05 5.59 5.92
N VAL A 59 -0.58 4.41 6.26
CA VAL A 59 -1.86 3.94 5.72
C VAL A 59 -3.02 4.87 6.12
N ILE A 60 -3.07 5.31 7.38
CA ILE A 60 -4.13 6.19 7.89
C ILE A 60 -3.95 7.63 7.37
N ASN A 61 -2.74 8.18 7.38
CA ASN A 61 -2.47 9.55 6.92
C ASN A 61 -2.65 9.72 5.40
N SER A 62 -2.48 8.66 4.61
CA SER A 62 -2.81 8.70 3.17
C SER A 62 -4.28 9.10 2.91
N LYS A 63 -5.17 8.97 3.90
CA LYS A 63 -6.55 9.47 3.84
C LYS A 63 -6.75 10.90 4.34
N ILE A 64 -5.88 11.41 5.20
CA ILE A 64 -6.10 12.69 5.90
C ILE A 64 -5.61 13.88 5.06
N HIS A 65 -4.67 13.68 4.13
CA HIS A 65 -4.10 14.78 3.35
C HIS A 65 -4.99 15.27 2.17
N ASN A 66 -6.21 14.74 2.02
CA ASN A 66 -7.13 15.05 0.91
C ASN A 66 -8.55 15.39 1.39
N ILE A 67 -8.67 15.91 2.62
CA ILE A 67 -9.88 16.56 3.17
C ILE A 67 -9.49 17.98 3.60
#